data_AF-A0A850R0B8-F1
#
_entry.id   AF-A0A850R0B8-F1
#
_cell.length_a   1.000
_cell.length_b   1.000
_cell.length_c   1.000
_cell.angle_alpha   90.00
_cell.angle_beta   90.00
_cell.angle_gamma   90.00
#
_symmetry.space_group_name_H-M   'P 1'
#
loop_
_entity.id
_entity.type
_entity.pdbx_description
1 polymer ?
#
loop_
_entity_poly.entity_id
_entity_poly.type
_entity_poly.pdbx_seq_one_letter_code
_entity_poly.pdbx_strand_id
1 'polypeptide(L)'
;MPSFKRKKTKSAPTSEATQSTFFQDIPDYNAPQKAAPSPSNSDEFSHSSSVAPAPSTDNSAAEKAPLPAELDEWKVTERKLETLNLQQTELKQQLRSQLLSSRTFYNHILKMKQPVGDTNDLASETENIEQINETLRKWFGTDQMSNEVLFDSQRKYFILQSNLDHVADAKRQALANLNYYLDDYQIIPAVVSLNYDLHLFDRWQEYLDDSIVNPEAMLYNLYQSFQIDLNNNGPEEKIAIDGLIEISAQAHVETDEEHHVDQIFEQGQLIMRVVKDENEQPINIYHYHNQVLLRVDFLDKMGFNMMTQVMNPKNPQAVQRAIFYRRDHSLALLQSNVPGEPYIQVFSRTNILTRIFDNRSEFVSWWLDNKLLDDFSTLIIPASSDLAIQLLEQTDFEHDILVAVDNWEQESNQVASLLQKEHKHLVGILVPDEEIQQKVDQLSNCEVNVSVVSAEDDDEEEA
;
A
#
# COMPACT_ATOMS: atom_id res chain seq x y z
N MET A 1 -42.04 -0.69 -39.15
CA MET A 1 -43.21 -1.42 -38.59
C MET A 1 -42.93 -2.90 -38.73
N PRO A 2 -43.21 -3.79 -37.75
CA PRO A 2 -44.09 -3.69 -36.56
C PRO A 2 -43.26 -3.55 -35.25
N SER A 3 -43.62 -2.75 -34.23
CA SER A 3 -44.76 -2.77 -33.30
C SER A 3 -44.88 -4.02 -32.43
N PHE A 4 -44.19 -4.00 -31.28
CA PHE A 4 -44.60 -4.75 -30.09
C PHE A 4 -44.60 -3.83 -28.86
N LYS A 5 -45.82 -3.57 -28.37
CA LYS A 5 -46.13 -2.99 -27.05
C LYS A 5 -46.18 -4.12 -26.02
N ARG A 6 -45.59 -3.89 -24.83
CA ARG A 6 -45.94 -4.40 -23.49
C ARG A 6 -44.72 -4.14 -22.59
N LYS A 7 -44.80 -3.84 -21.30
CA LYS A 7 -45.87 -3.50 -20.34
C LYS A 7 -45.08 -2.85 -19.18
N LYS A 8 -45.53 -1.70 -18.67
CA LYS A 8 -44.98 -1.11 -17.44
C LYS A 8 -45.42 -1.98 -16.25
N THR A 9 -44.46 -2.46 -15.47
CA THR A 9 -44.68 -2.91 -14.09
C THR A 9 -43.74 -2.10 -13.19
N LYS A 10 -44.35 -1.19 -12.44
CA LYS A 10 -43.78 -0.56 -11.25
C LYS A 10 -43.75 -1.63 -10.15
N SER A 11 -42.58 -1.87 -9.58
CA SER A 11 -42.43 -2.43 -8.24
C SER A 11 -41.20 -1.76 -7.63
N ALA A 12 -41.45 -0.82 -6.73
CA ALA A 12 -40.44 -0.25 -5.86
C ALA A 12 -40.05 -1.31 -4.81
N PRO A 13 -38.77 -1.50 -4.50
CA PRO A 13 -38.38 -2.03 -3.21
C PRO A 13 -38.24 -0.87 -2.23
N THR A 14 -39.08 -0.89 -1.21
CA THR A 14 -38.91 -0.12 0.02
C THR A 14 -37.62 -0.62 0.69
N SER A 15 -36.52 0.13 0.64
CA SER A 15 -35.40 -0.11 1.55
C SER A 15 -35.67 0.70 2.81
N GLU A 16 -36.02 0.00 3.88
CA GLU A 16 -35.98 0.54 5.23
C GLU A 16 -34.55 1.02 5.49
N ALA A 17 -34.40 2.33 5.68
CA ALA A 17 -33.18 2.92 6.19
C ALA A 17 -33.02 2.44 7.63
N THR A 18 -32.06 1.55 7.87
CA THR A 18 -31.59 1.22 9.21
C THR A 18 -30.96 2.48 9.78
N GLN A 19 -31.73 3.25 10.56
CA GLN A 19 -31.20 4.34 11.37
C GLN A 19 -30.24 3.72 12.39
N SER A 20 -28.94 3.93 12.17
CA SER A 20 -27.89 3.64 13.13
C SER A 20 -28.03 4.59 14.32
N THR A 21 -28.72 4.14 15.37
CA THR A 21 -28.73 4.78 16.69
C THR A 21 -27.35 4.60 17.33
N PHE A 22 -26.42 5.53 17.07
CA PHE A 22 -25.03 5.48 17.57
C PHE A 22 -24.67 6.58 18.58
N PHE A 23 -25.63 7.43 18.99
CA PHE A 23 -25.38 8.56 19.92
C PHE A 23 -26.33 8.56 21.13
N GLN A 24 -26.35 7.49 21.92
CA GLN A 24 -27.10 7.50 23.20
C GLN A 24 -26.28 7.27 24.47
N ASP A 25 -24.98 6.99 24.39
CA ASP A 25 -24.16 6.79 25.59
C ASP A 25 -22.92 7.71 25.59
N ILE A 26 -23.16 8.99 25.89
CA ILE A 26 -22.11 9.87 26.42
C ILE A 26 -22.58 10.28 27.84
N PRO A 27 -21.90 9.87 28.92
CA PRO A 27 -22.33 10.23 30.26
C PRO A 27 -22.12 11.73 30.53
N ASP A 28 -23.23 12.45 30.67
CA ASP A 28 -23.30 13.81 31.20
C ASP A 28 -22.84 13.85 32.67
N TYR A 29 -21.73 14.53 32.95
CA TYR A 29 -21.34 14.86 34.32
C TYR A 29 -21.30 16.38 34.53
N ASN A 30 -22.45 16.91 34.97
CA ASN A 30 -22.55 18.24 35.57
C ASN A 30 -22.13 18.19 37.04
N ALA A 31 -21.15 18.99 37.41
CA ALA A 31 -20.87 19.46 38.78
C ALA A 31 -20.96 21.00 38.76
N PRO A 32 -21.22 21.74 39.88
CA PRO A 32 -20.71 21.42 41.22
C PRO A 32 -21.52 21.89 42.48
N GLN A 33 -21.05 21.40 43.64
CA GLN A 33 -20.98 22.03 44.99
C GLN A 33 -22.25 22.23 45.86
N LYS A 34 -22.30 21.60 47.06
CA LYS A 34 -21.85 22.18 48.37
C LYS A 34 -22.24 21.36 49.63
N ALA A 35 -21.34 21.45 50.61
CA ALA A 35 -21.52 21.44 52.09
C ALA A 35 -21.76 20.12 52.85
N ALA A 36 -20.86 19.89 53.81
CA ALA A 36 -20.97 18.94 54.93
C ALA A 36 -22.14 19.30 55.88
N PRO A 37 -22.63 18.31 56.66
CA PRO A 37 -22.32 18.32 58.10
C PRO A 37 -22.09 16.93 58.73
N SER A 38 -21.33 16.91 59.83
CA SER A 38 -21.25 15.81 60.82
C SER A 38 -22.32 15.99 61.93
N PRO A 39 -22.34 15.20 63.02
CA PRO A 39 -22.72 13.78 63.18
C PRO A 39 -23.87 13.60 64.22
N SER A 40 -24.58 12.44 64.26
CA SER A 40 -25.22 11.95 65.50
C SER A 40 -25.72 10.50 65.45
N ASN A 41 -25.36 9.76 66.49
CA ASN A 41 -25.85 8.49 67.04
C ASN A 41 -27.30 8.03 66.75
N SER A 42 -27.48 6.72 66.62
CA SER A 42 -28.18 5.88 67.63
C SER A 42 -28.23 4.40 67.19
N ASP A 43 -27.78 3.49 68.07
CA ASP A 43 -28.36 2.20 68.50
C ASP A 43 -28.79 1.18 67.41
N GLU A 44 -28.66 -0.14 67.54
CA GLU A 44 -28.52 -1.09 68.65
C GLU A 44 -28.38 -2.46 67.95
N PHE A 45 -27.52 -3.38 68.41
CA PHE A 45 -27.89 -4.78 68.68
C PHE A 45 -26.72 -5.53 69.30
N SER A 46 -27.04 -6.15 70.42
CA SER A 46 -26.18 -6.73 71.44
C SER A 46 -26.16 -8.26 71.36
N HIS A 47 -25.06 -8.85 71.86
CA HIS A 47 -24.90 -10.12 72.60
C HIS A 47 -23.41 -10.54 72.47
N SER A 48 -22.66 -11.05 73.43
CA SER A 48 -22.82 -11.25 74.88
C SER A 48 -21.49 -11.81 75.44
N SER A 49 -21.06 -11.28 76.61
CA SER A 49 -20.31 -11.97 77.71
C SER A 49 -18.85 -12.42 77.46
N SER A 50 -17.85 -12.30 78.35
CA SER A 50 -17.85 -12.30 79.83
C SER A 50 -16.48 -11.84 80.44
N VAL A 51 -16.56 -11.02 81.50
CA VAL A 51 -15.87 -11.03 82.83
C VAL A 51 -14.32 -11.22 82.97
N ALA A 52 -13.70 -10.29 83.71
CA ALA A 52 -12.28 -10.16 84.13
C ALA A 52 -11.90 -11.03 85.38
N PRO A 53 -10.62 -11.13 85.87
CA PRO A 53 -9.84 -10.03 86.51
C PRO A 53 -8.29 -10.05 86.34
N ALA A 54 -7.62 -8.97 86.80
CA ALA A 54 -6.17 -8.68 86.79
C ALA A 54 -5.38 -9.31 87.99
N PRO A 55 -4.14 -8.90 88.38
CA PRO A 55 -2.89 -8.48 87.69
C PRO A 55 -1.62 -9.24 88.22
N SER A 56 -0.47 -9.24 87.51
CA SER A 56 0.89 -9.14 88.14
C SER A 56 2.10 -9.22 87.19
N THR A 57 3.00 -8.23 87.40
CA THR A 57 4.49 -8.24 87.43
C THR A 57 5.37 -8.64 86.23
N ASP A 58 6.19 -7.65 85.89
CA ASP A 58 7.65 -7.66 85.64
C ASP A 58 8.24 -7.83 84.23
N ASN A 59 8.79 -6.69 83.77
CA ASN A 59 10.02 -6.46 83.01
C ASN A 59 10.54 -7.57 82.09
N SER A 60 10.43 -7.33 80.78
CA SER A 60 11.44 -7.76 79.81
C SER A 60 11.48 -6.78 78.63
N ALA A 61 12.67 -6.20 78.45
CA ALA A 61 13.28 -5.69 77.22
C ALA A 61 12.43 -4.81 76.26
N ALA A 62 12.88 -3.56 76.10
CA ALA A 62 12.53 -2.72 74.97
C ALA A 62 12.98 -3.37 73.65
N GLU A 63 12.04 -3.99 72.94
CA GLU A 63 12.21 -4.40 71.55
C GLU A 63 11.62 -3.29 70.68
N LYS A 64 12.51 -2.54 70.00
CA LYS A 64 12.12 -1.61 68.93
C LYS A 64 11.36 -2.43 67.88
N ALA A 65 10.04 -2.24 67.81
CA ALA A 65 9.27 -2.65 66.65
C ALA A 65 9.90 -1.99 65.40
N PRO A 66 10.22 -2.76 64.35
CA PRO A 66 10.71 -2.18 63.11
C PRO A 66 9.60 -1.30 62.51
N LEU A 67 9.98 -0.11 62.04
CA LEU A 67 9.12 0.71 61.19
C LEU A 67 8.65 -0.14 59.99
N PRO A 68 7.35 -0.13 59.63
CA PRO A 68 6.86 -0.86 58.48
C PRO A 68 7.41 -0.29 57.18
N ALA A 69 7.56 -1.18 56.20
CA ALA A 69 8.18 -0.96 54.90
C ALA A 69 7.39 0.02 54.00
N GLU A 70 7.67 1.33 54.11
CA GLU A 70 7.12 2.37 53.22
C GLU A 70 7.79 2.43 51.82
N LEU A 71 8.81 1.60 51.53
CA LEU A 71 9.57 1.69 50.28
C LEU A 71 8.99 0.93 49.07
N ASP A 72 8.04 0.02 49.27
CA ASP A 72 7.44 -0.76 48.16
C ASP A 72 6.09 -0.19 47.67
N GLU A 73 5.35 0.55 48.50
CA GLU A 73 4.07 1.16 48.13
C GLU A 73 4.25 2.29 47.09
N TRP A 74 5.35 3.04 47.15
CA TRP A 74 5.67 4.07 46.15
C TRP A 74 5.85 3.47 44.76
N LYS A 75 6.64 2.39 44.63
CA LYS A 75 6.89 1.75 43.33
C LYS A 75 5.62 1.14 42.72
N VAL A 76 4.72 0.62 43.56
CA VAL A 76 3.41 0.13 43.12
C VAL A 76 2.53 1.30 42.66
N THR A 77 2.56 2.43 43.37
CA THR A 77 1.81 3.63 43.01
C THR A 77 2.35 4.28 41.73
N GLU A 78 3.67 4.31 41.56
CA GLU A 78 4.37 4.81 40.37
C GLU A 78 4.02 3.97 39.14
N ARG A 79 4.13 2.64 39.22
CA ARG A 79 3.68 1.74 38.13
C ARG A 79 2.20 1.89 37.81
N LYS A 80 1.35 2.09 38.84
CA LYS A 80 -0.08 2.30 38.64
C LYS A 80 -0.37 3.63 37.94
N LEU A 81 0.39 4.69 38.25
CA LEU A 81 0.32 5.97 37.56
C LEU A 81 0.80 5.85 36.11
N GLU A 82 1.90 5.14 35.85
CA GLU A 82 2.39 4.85 34.50
C GLU A 82 1.33 4.09 33.68
N THR A 83 0.73 3.05 34.27
CA THR A 83 -0.34 2.26 33.63
C THR A 83 -1.57 3.12 33.34
N LEU A 84 -1.99 3.96 34.29
CA LEU A 84 -3.13 4.87 34.09
C LEU A 84 -2.83 5.93 33.02
N ASN A 85 -1.59 6.40 32.94
CA ASN A 85 -1.17 7.36 31.93
C ASN A 85 -1.13 6.73 30.52
N LEU A 86 -0.67 5.48 30.42
CA LEU A 86 -0.75 4.68 29.19
C LEU A 86 -2.21 4.50 28.75
N GLN A 87 -3.09 4.03 29.64
CA GLN A 87 -4.52 3.86 29.34
C GLN A 87 -5.20 5.18 28.95
N GLN A 88 -4.84 6.29 29.60
CA GLN A 88 -5.35 7.60 29.23
C GLN A 88 -4.90 8.03 27.84
N THR A 89 -3.65 7.70 27.47
CA THR A 89 -3.09 8.02 26.16
C THR A 89 -3.78 7.21 25.07
N GLU A 90 -3.96 5.91 25.29
CA GLU A 90 -4.67 5.00 24.39
C GLU A 90 -6.14 5.42 24.17
N LEU A 91 -6.88 5.71 25.26
CA LEU A 91 -8.26 6.20 25.15
C LEU A 91 -8.37 7.53 24.39
N LYS A 92 -7.40 8.43 24.59
CA LYS A 92 -7.33 9.68 23.83
C LYS A 92 -7.05 9.41 22.35
N GLN A 93 -6.20 8.45 22.02
CA GLN A 93 -5.92 8.04 20.64
C GLN A 93 -7.16 7.44 19.98
N GLN A 94 -7.84 6.50 20.64
CA GLN A 94 -9.09 5.93 20.15
C GLN A 94 -10.16 7.00 19.90
N LEU A 95 -10.34 7.94 20.85
CA LEU A 95 -11.27 9.05 20.67
C LEU A 95 -10.86 9.95 19.49
N ARG A 96 -9.56 10.24 19.35
CA ARG A 96 -9.05 11.04 18.22
C ARG A 96 -9.39 10.36 16.89
N SER A 97 -9.03 9.09 16.73
CA SER A 97 -9.30 8.30 15.52
C SER A 97 -10.80 8.29 15.20
N GLN A 98 -11.66 7.97 16.19
CA GLN A 98 -13.12 7.96 16.00
C GLN A 98 -13.68 9.30 15.54
N LEU A 99 -13.23 10.42 16.13
CA LEU A 99 -13.68 11.75 15.75
C LEU A 99 -13.24 12.12 14.34
N LEU A 100 -11.99 11.84 13.97
CA LEU A 100 -11.44 12.13 12.65
C LEU A 100 -12.09 11.27 11.57
N SER A 101 -12.26 9.97 11.81
CA SER A 101 -12.99 9.04 10.94
C SER A 101 -14.43 9.51 10.70
N SER A 102 -15.13 9.88 11.76
CA SER A 102 -16.51 10.41 11.69
C SER A 102 -16.56 11.70 10.88
N ARG A 103 -15.59 12.60 11.06
CA ARG A 103 -15.50 13.85 10.29
C ARG A 103 -15.28 13.57 8.80
N THR A 104 -14.41 12.62 8.45
CA THR A 104 -14.21 12.17 7.07
C THR A 104 -15.52 11.64 6.48
N PHE A 105 -16.23 10.78 7.20
CA PHE A 105 -17.49 10.19 6.76
C PHE A 105 -18.55 11.26 6.44
N TYR A 106 -18.77 12.22 7.33
CA TYR A 106 -19.73 13.29 7.09
C TYR A 106 -19.29 14.23 5.96
N ASN A 107 -18.00 14.56 5.87
CA ASN A 107 -17.46 15.33 4.74
C ASN A 107 -17.68 14.62 3.40
N HIS A 108 -17.50 13.29 3.37
CA HIS A 108 -17.76 12.49 2.18
C HIS A 108 -19.25 12.49 1.79
N ILE A 109 -20.16 12.34 2.76
CA ILE A 109 -21.61 12.46 2.52
C ILE A 109 -21.95 13.85 1.97
N LEU A 110 -21.40 14.92 2.55
CA LEU A 110 -21.63 16.29 2.05
C LEU A 110 -21.17 16.44 0.60
N LYS A 111 -19.98 15.94 0.26
CA LYS A 111 -19.47 15.95 -1.13
C LYS A 111 -20.39 15.18 -2.08
N MET A 112 -20.91 14.03 -1.66
CA MET A 112 -21.85 13.24 -2.48
C MET A 112 -23.24 13.87 -2.61
N LYS A 113 -23.73 14.56 -1.59
CA LYS A 113 -25.08 15.17 -1.57
C LYS A 113 -25.12 16.59 -2.16
N GLN A 114 -23.99 17.32 -2.18
CA GLN A 114 -23.88 18.67 -2.77
C GLN A 114 -24.45 18.83 -4.20
N PRO A 115 -24.28 17.88 -5.14
CA PRO A 115 -24.87 17.99 -6.48
C PRO A 115 -26.38 17.74 -6.53
N VAL A 116 -26.98 17.14 -5.48
CA VAL A 116 -28.37 16.64 -5.50
C VAL A 116 -29.37 17.67 -4.94
N GLY A 117 -28.90 18.72 -4.27
CA GLY A 117 -29.71 19.91 -3.95
C GLY A 117 -30.72 19.79 -2.80
N ASP A 118 -30.67 18.72 -1.99
CA ASP A 118 -31.50 18.59 -0.80
C ASP A 118 -30.85 19.33 0.39
N THR A 119 -31.34 20.53 0.69
CA THR A 119 -30.69 21.47 1.63
C THR A 119 -30.86 21.10 3.11
N ASN A 120 -31.91 20.34 3.47
CA ASN A 120 -32.17 19.95 4.86
C ASN A 120 -31.24 18.81 5.33
N ASP A 121 -30.95 17.88 4.43
CA ASP A 121 -30.00 16.76 4.59
C ASP A 121 -28.53 17.18 4.40
N LEU A 122 -28.26 18.48 4.30
CA LEU A 122 -26.90 19.04 4.35
C LEU A 122 -26.69 19.75 5.68
N ALA A 123 -27.75 20.27 6.29
CA ALA A 123 -27.69 21.01 7.55
C ALA A 123 -27.34 20.09 8.73
N SER A 124 -27.95 18.91 8.82
CA SER A 124 -27.64 17.92 9.87
C SER A 124 -26.20 17.43 9.83
N GLU A 125 -25.68 17.18 8.63
CA GLU A 125 -24.32 16.69 8.41
C GLU A 125 -23.29 17.77 8.70
N THR A 126 -23.60 19.03 8.38
CA THR A 126 -22.78 20.18 8.76
C THR A 126 -22.77 20.38 10.28
N GLU A 127 -23.92 20.25 10.95
CA GLU A 127 -24.03 20.34 12.41
C GLU A 127 -23.22 19.22 13.10
N ASN A 128 -23.26 17.99 12.58
CA ASN A 128 -22.44 16.89 13.09
C ASN A 128 -20.93 17.18 12.97
N ILE A 129 -20.48 17.79 11.86
CA ILE A 129 -19.08 18.21 11.69
C ILE A 129 -18.72 19.32 12.69
N GLU A 130 -19.60 20.29 12.93
CA GLU A 130 -19.38 21.34 13.93
C GLU A 130 -19.23 20.77 15.34
N GLN A 131 -20.09 19.81 15.74
CA GLN A 131 -19.98 19.12 17.02
C GLN A 131 -18.68 18.32 17.17
N ILE A 132 -18.23 17.67 16.09
CA ILE A 132 -16.93 16.99 16.07
C ILE A 132 -15.79 17.99 16.26
N ASN A 133 -15.81 19.12 15.54
CA ASN A 133 -14.79 20.17 15.66
C ASN A 133 -14.76 20.80 17.06
N GLU A 134 -15.91 21.00 17.70
CA GLU A 134 -15.98 21.43 19.10
C GLU A 134 -15.34 20.41 20.05
N THR A 135 -15.61 19.12 19.83
CA THR A 135 -15.05 18.03 20.63
C THR A 135 -13.54 17.93 20.45
N LEU A 136 -13.04 18.07 19.22
CA LEU A 136 -11.61 18.10 18.91
C LEU A 136 -10.92 19.28 19.61
N ARG A 137 -11.49 20.49 19.52
CA ARG A 137 -10.97 21.67 20.23
C ARG A 137 -10.97 21.48 21.76
N LYS A 138 -12.00 20.84 22.31
CA LYS A 138 -12.13 20.60 23.75
C LYS A 138 -11.07 19.62 24.29
N TRP A 139 -10.80 18.54 23.58
CA TRP A 139 -9.93 17.46 24.08
C TRP A 139 -8.47 17.57 23.61
N PHE A 140 -8.24 18.18 22.43
CA PHE A 140 -6.93 18.24 21.80
C PHE A 140 -6.44 19.68 21.52
N GLY A 141 -7.25 20.69 21.84
CA GLY A 141 -6.86 22.10 21.75
C GLY A 141 -6.88 22.68 20.32
N THR A 142 -7.18 21.87 19.30
CA THR A 142 -7.27 22.29 17.90
C THR A 142 -8.26 21.40 17.14
N ASP A 143 -8.91 21.95 16.12
CA ASP A 143 -9.67 21.24 15.08
C ASP A 143 -8.88 21.11 13.76
N GLN A 144 -7.72 21.77 13.66
CA GLN A 144 -6.79 21.67 12.54
C GLN A 144 -5.94 20.40 12.67
N MET A 145 -6.59 19.26 12.43
CA MET A 145 -5.95 17.95 12.31
C MET A 145 -6.30 17.38 10.95
N SER A 146 -5.43 16.56 10.36
CA SER A 146 -5.84 15.75 9.22
C SER A 146 -6.98 14.81 9.60
N ASN A 147 -7.87 14.61 8.65
CA ASN A 147 -8.91 13.59 8.70
C ASN A 147 -8.31 12.20 8.50
N GLU A 148 -9.00 11.12 8.86
CA GLU A 148 -8.55 9.78 8.42
C GLU A 148 -8.94 9.52 6.96
N VAL A 149 -8.18 8.68 6.25
CA VAL A 149 -8.53 8.23 4.90
C VAL A 149 -9.74 7.30 4.98
N LEU A 150 -10.76 7.57 4.16
CA LEU A 150 -11.91 6.69 4.02
C LEU A 150 -11.62 5.60 2.99
N PHE A 151 -11.65 4.36 3.44
CA PHE A 151 -11.58 3.19 2.57
C PHE A 151 -12.99 2.69 2.22
N ASP A 152 -13.20 2.35 0.95
CA ASP A 152 -14.47 1.85 0.43
C ASP A 152 -14.25 0.46 -0.16
N SER A 153 -14.81 -0.56 0.49
CA SER A 153 -14.66 -1.96 0.06
C SER A 153 -15.32 -2.28 -1.29
N GLN A 154 -16.12 -1.37 -1.86
CA GLN A 154 -16.66 -1.53 -3.22
C GLN A 154 -15.67 -1.10 -4.31
N ARG A 155 -14.60 -0.40 -3.95
CA ARG A 155 -13.57 0.07 -4.89
C ARG A 155 -12.45 -0.94 -5.06
N LYS A 156 -11.77 -0.84 -6.20
CA LYS A 156 -10.57 -1.64 -6.48
C LYS A 156 -9.33 -0.83 -6.11
N TYR A 157 -8.44 -1.42 -5.34
CA TYR A 157 -7.20 -0.78 -4.92
C TYR A 157 -6.02 -1.40 -5.68
N PHE A 158 -5.12 -0.54 -6.16
CA PHE A 158 -3.92 -0.94 -6.88
C PHE A 158 -2.70 -0.34 -6.20
N ILE A 159 -1.74 -1.16 -5.75
CA ILE A 159 -0.48 -0.70 -5.18
C ILE A 159 0.58 -0.66 -6.27
N LEU A 160 1.09 0.53 -6.54
CA LEU A 160 2.09 0.76 -7.58
C LEU A 160 3.51 0.55 -7.04
N GLN A 161 4.24 -0.36 -7.66
CA GLN A 161 5.64 -0.66 -7.37
C GLN A 161 6.48 -0.49 -8.64
N SER A 162 7.69 0.04 -8.49
CA SER A 162 8.61 0.09 -9.63
C SER A 162 9.05 -1.31 -10.05
N ASN A 163 9.37 -2.14 -9.07
CA ASN A 163 9.86 -3.51 -9.20
C ASN A 163 9.58 -4.30 -7.91
N LEU A 164 9.55 -5.63 -8.02
CA LEU A 164 9.50 -6.55 -6.89
C LEU A 164 10.93 -7.04 -6.63
N ASP A 165 11.71 -6.30 -5.85
CA ASP A 165 13.10 -6.70 -5.55
C ASP A 165 13.16 -7.60 -4.31
N HIS A 166 14.09 -8.57 -4.30
CA HIS A 166 14.36 -9.43 -3.13
C HIS A 166 15.15 -8.74 -2.02
N VAL A 167 15.92 -7.69 -2.35
CA VAL A 167 17.04 -7.21 -1.50
C VAL A 167 16.63 -6.08 -0.53
N ALA A 168 15.47 -5.46 -0.74
CA ALA A 168 15.05 -4.30 0.04
C ALA A 168 14.02 -4.68 1.11
N ASP A 169 14.48 -5.25 2.23
CA ASP A 169 13.63 -5.67 3.37
C ASP A 169 12.66 -4.57 3.81
N ALA A 170 13.11 -3.31 3.86
CA ALA A 170 12.26 -2.19 4.26
C ALA A 170 11.05 -1.95 3.34
N LYS A 171 11.21 -2.12 2.02
CA LYS A 171 10.09 -1.96 1.06
C LYS A 171 9.14 -3.15 1.08
N ARG A 172 9.69 -4.36 1.27
CA ARG A 172 8.90 -5.58 1.46
C ARG A 172 8.04 -5.46 2.73
N GLN A 173 8.64 -4.99 3.82
CA GLN A 173 7.93 -4.76 5.07
C GLN A 173 6.88 -3.66 4.95
N ALA A 174 7.20 -2.53 4.31
CA ALA A 174 6.22 -1.47 4.08
C ALA A 174 5.01 -1.97 3.26
N LEU A 175 5.26 -2.79 2.24
CA LEU A 175 4.19 -3.43 1.47
C LEU A 175 3.37 -4.41 2.32
N ALA A 176 4.03 -5.22 3.16
CA ALA A 176 3.36 -6.14 4.07
C ALA A 176 2.45 -5.37 5.05
N ASN A 177 2.99 -4.39 5.75
CA ASN A 177 2.24 -3.54 6.69
C ASN A 177 1.05 -2.87 6.02
N LEU A 178 1.23 -2.34 4.80
CA LEU A 178 0.15 -1.75 4.03
C LEU A 178 -0.91 -2.79 3.65
N ASN A 179 -0.52 -4.00 3.26
CA ASN A 179 -1.45 -5.06 2.91
C ASN A 179 -2.27 -5.49 4.13
N TYR A 180 -1.63 -5.71 5.28
CA TYR A 180 -2.32 -6.01 6.54
C TYR A 180 -3.29 -4.90 6.96
N TYR A 181 -2.85 -3.64 6.90
CA TYR A 181 -3.70 -2.50 7.19
C TYR A 181 -4.94 -2.43 6.29
N LEU A 182 -4.84 -2.83 5.02
CA LEU A 182 -5.97 -2.87 4.09
C LEU A 182 -6.90 -4.09 4.32
N ASP A 183 -6.36 -5.20 4.81
CA ASP A 183 -7.13 -6.39 5.16
C ASP A 183 -8.16 -6.09 6.29
N ASP A 184 -7.85 -5.20 7.23
CA ASP A 184 -8.80 -4.71 8.25
C ASP A 184 -10.06 -4.05 7.65
N TYR A 185 -9.92 -3.46 6.47
CA TYR A 185 -11.01 -2.86 5.69
C TYR A 185 -11.64 -3.83 4.68
N GLN A 186 -11.26 -5.12 4.72
CA GLN A 186 -11.67 -6.15 3.77
C GLN A 186 -11.30 -5.80 2.33
N ILE A 187 -10.18 -5.10 2.14
CA ILE A 187 -9.66 -4.70 0.84
C ILE A 187 -8.48 -5.59 0.48
N ILE A 188 -8.58 -6.28 -0.65
CA ILE A 188 -7.49 -7.08 -1.22
C ILE A 188 -6.90 -6.27 -2.38
N PRO A 189 -5.78 -5.55 -2.19
CA PRO A 189 -5.19 -4.72 -3.24
C PRO A 189 -4.51 -5.59 -4.31
N ALA A 190 -4.61 -5.17 -5.57
CA ALA A 190 -3.77 -5.71 -6.63
C ALA A 190 -2.41 -5.01 -6.67
N VAL A 191 -1.33 -5.73 -6.92
CA VAL A 191 0.01 -5.17 -7.05
C VAL A 191 0.32 -4.89 -8.51
N VAL A 192 0.90 -3.72 -8.78
CA VAL A 192 1.19 -3.23 -10.13
C VAL A 192 2.67 -2.94 -10.25
N SER A 193 3.38 -3.67 -11.11
CA SER A 193 4.80 -3.48 -11.37
C SER A 193 5.05 -2.75 -12.69
N LEU A 194 5.95 -1.78 -12.68
CA LEU A 194 6.19 -0.89 -13.83
C LEU A 194 7.45 -1.19 -14.64
N ASN A 195 8.42 -1.90 -14.09
CA ASN A 195 9.65 -2.29 -14.79
C ASN A 195 9.49 -3.64 -15.50
N TYR A 196 10.28 -3.84 -16.56
CA TYR A 196 10.38 -5.15 -17.19
C TYR A 196 11.17 -6.09 -16.28
N ASP A 197 10.64 -7.30 -16.11
CA ASP A 197 11.23 -8.31 -15.27
C ASP A 197 10.95 -9.71 -15.83
N LEU A 198 12.02 -10.44 -16.14
CA LEU A 198 11.97 -11.81 -16.65
C LEU A 198 11.59 -12.83 -15.57
N HIS A 199 11.92 -12.55 -14.31
CA HIS A 199 11.70 -13.44 -13.18
C HIS A 199 10.47 -13.05 -12.36
N LEU A 200 9.62 -12.16 -12.89
CA LEU A 200 8.53 -11.55 -12.14
C LEU A 200 7.64 -12.55 -11.40
N PHE A 201 7.26 -13.65 -12.07
CA PHE A 201 6.39 -14.66 -11.47
C PHE A 201 7.07 -15.46 -10.37
N ASP A 202 8.39 -15.70 -10.49
CA ASP A 202 9.15 -16.36 -9.43
C ASP A 202 9.20 -15.45 -8.20
N ARG A 203 9.47 -14.15 -8.41
CA ARG A 203 9.50 -13.14 -7.35
C ARG A 203 8.13 -12.94 -6.71
N TRP A 204 7.08 -12.97 -7.51
CA TRP A 204 5.70 -12.90 -7.03
C TRP A 204 5.35 -14.08 -6.14
N GLN A 205 5.75 -15.29 -6.55
CA GLN A 205 5.53 -16.49 -5.74
C GLN A 205 6.23 -16.37 -4.39
N GLU A 206 7.45 -15.84 -4.33
CA GLU A 206 8.13 -15.59 -3.07
C GLU A 206 7.40 -14.56 -2.18
N TYR A 207 6.81 -13.51 -2.76
CA TYR A 207 6.01 -12.55 -1.98
C TYR A 207 4.73 -13.20 -1.40
N LEU A 208 4.13 -14.15 -2.12
CA LEU A 208 3.00 -14.94 -1.64
C LEU A 208 3.43 -15.92 -0.54
N ASP A 209 4.55 -16.63 -0.75
CA ASP A 209 5.08 -17.62 0.20
C ASP A 209 5.53 -16.97 1.51
N ASP A 210 6.13 -15.77 1.45
CA ASP A 210 6.54 -14.97 2.60
C ASP A 210 5.36 -14.21 3.26
N SER A 211 4.12 -14.39 2.77
CA SER A 211 2.90 -13.72 3.27
C SER A 211 2.98 -12.18 3.28
N ILE A 212 3.78 -11.60 2.38
CA ILE A 212 3.89 -10.13 2.21
C ILE A 212 2.64 -9.57 1.53
N VAL A 213 2.03 -10.37 0.67
CA VAL A 213 0.83 -10.01 -0.08
C VAL A 213 -0.24 -11.06 0.15
N ASN A 214 -1.50 -10.64 0.09
CA ASN A 214 -2.63 -11.54 0.23
C ASN A 214 -2.59 -12.65 -0.85
N PRO A 215 -2.85 -13.94 -0.53
CA PRO A 215 -2.88 -15.03 -1.49
C PRO A 215 -3.84 -14.86 -2.67
N GLU A 216 -4.90 -14.06 -2.49
CA GLU A 216 -5.88 -13.75 -3.54
C GLU A 216 -5.52 -12.48 -4.33
N ALA A 217 -4.43 -11.78 -3.96
CA ALA A 217 -3.98 -10.58 -4.66
C ALA A 217 -3.58 -10.90 -6.11
N MET A 218 -3.89 -9.98 -7.01
CA MET A 218 -3.51 -10.08 -8.42
C MET A 218 -2.25 -9.26 -8.69
N LEU A 219 -1.37 -9.78 -9.55
CA LEU A 219 -0.21 -9.05 -10.05
C LEU A 219 -0.44 -8.59 -11.49
N TYR A 220 -0.22 -7.30 -11.72
CA TYR A 220 -0.18 -6.71 -13.05
C TYR A 220 1.22 -6.18 -13.36
N ASN A 221 1.68 -6.38 -14.58
CA ASN A 221 2.93 -5.79 -15.06
C ASN A 221 2.71 -5.05 -16.37
N LEU A 222 3.29 -3.85 -16.44
CA LEU A 222 3.20 -2.97 -17.59
C LEU A 222 3.58 -3.67 -18.90
N TYR A 223 4.75 -4.32 -18.95
CA TYR A 223 5.26 -4.94 -20.17
C TYR A 223 4.55 -6.25 -20.49
N GLN A 224 4.32 -7.10 -19.48
CA GLN A 224 3.63 -8.37 -19.68
C GLN A 224 2.21 -8.18 -20.22
N SER A 225 1.53 -7.09 -19.87
CA SER A 225 0.20 -6.77 -20.41
C SER A 225 0.16 -6.63 -21.95
N PHE A 226 1.30 -6.39 -22.59
CA PHE A 226 1.42 -6.36 -24.05
C PHE A 226 1.99 -7.65 -24.65
N GLN A 227 2.72 -8.44 -23.85
CA GLN A 227 3.42 -9.65 -24.29
C GLN A 227 2.57 -10.92 -24.16
N ILE A 228 1.75 -10.99 -23.11
CA ILE A 228 0.94 -12.14 -22.76
C ILE A 228 -0.53 -11.74 -22.87
N ASP A 229 -1.31 -12.51 -23.63
CA ASP A 229 -2.78 -12.38 -23.59
C ASP A 229 -3.27 -13.16 -22.37
N LEU A 230 -3.64 -12.45 -21.31
CA LEU A 230 -4.19 -13.05 -20.08
C LEU A 230 -5.46 -13.88 -20.34
N ASN A 231 -6.14 -13.65 -21.47
CA ASN A 231 -7.34 -14.39 -21.87
C ASN A 231 -7.05 -15.68 -22.65
N ASN A 232 -5.79 -15.97 -22.99
CA ASN A 232 -5.44 -17.08 -23.87
C ASN A 232 -4.59 -18.12 -23.12
N ASN A 233 -5.23 -18.84 -22.20
CA ASN A 233 -4.73 -20.07 -21.57
C ASN A 233 -4.75 -21.25 -22.56
N GLY A 234 -4.21 -21.06 -23.77
CA GLY A 234 -3.96 -22.16 -24.68
C GLY A 234 -2.93 -23.13 -24.05
N PRO A 235 -3.02 -24.44 -24.32
CA PRO A 235 -2.07 -25.39 -23.76
C PRO A 235 -0.64 -24.96 -24.10
N GLU A 236 0.16 -24.82 -23.05
CA GLU A 236 1.56 -24.47 -23.10
C GLU A 236 2.33 -25.62 -23.77
N GLU A 237 2.46 -25.57 -25.10
CA GLU A 237 3.38 -26.46 -25.80
C GLU A 237 4.80 -26.03 -25.43
N LYS A 238 5.44 -26.82 -24.55
CA LYS A 238 6.90 -26.83 -24.43
C LYS A 238 7.45 -27.16 -25.81
N ILE A 239 8.01 -26.18 -26.50
CA ILE A 239 8.78 -26.46 -27.70
C ILE A 239 10.03 -27.20 -27.24
N ALA A 240 10.29 -28.36 -27.84
CA ALA A 240 11.55 -29.04 -27.64
C ALA A 240 12.68 -28.12 -28.12
N ILE A 241 13.60 -27.77 -27.23
CA ILE A 241 14.67 -26.80 -27.45
C ILE A 241 15.76 -27.32 -28.40
N ASP A 242 15.67 -28.60 -28.79
CA ASP A 242 16.47 -29.21 -29.85
C ASP A 242 16.20 -28.53 -31.21
N GLY A 243 17.09 -27.60 -31.59
CA GLY A 243 17.17 -27.03 -32.94
C GLY A 243 16.70 -25.59 -33.12
N LEU A 244 16.49 -24.81 -32.05
CA LEU A 244 16.02 -23.41 -32.16
C LEU A 244 17.12 -22.38 -32.43
N ILE A 245 18.36 -22.61 -31.98
CA ILE A 245 19.48 -21.70 -32.24
C ILE A 245 20.15 -22.14 -33.55
N GLU A 246 19.72 -21.53 -34.66
CA GLU A 246 20.34 -21.77 -35.95
C GLU A 246 21.76 -21.18 -35.97
N ILE A 247 22.76 -22.06 -36.08
CA ILE A 247 24.16 -21.70 -36.24
C ILE A 247 24.66 -22.09 -37.64
N SER A 248 25.57 -21.29 -38.18
CA SER A 248 26.23 -21.60 -39.45
C SER A 248 26.90 -22.97 -39.41
N ALA A 249 26.86 -23.72 -40.52
CA ALA A 249 27.53 -25.01 -40.63
C ALA A 249 29.06 -24.92 -40.49
N GLN A 250 29.62 -23.71 -40.60
CA GLN A 250 31.05 -23.44 -40.41
C GLN A 250 31.39 -23.01 -38.97
N ALA A 251 30.38 -22.87 -38.11
CA ALA A 251 30.58 -22.48 -36.73
C ALA A 251 31.14 -23.64 -35.89
N HIS A 252 32.01 -23.29 -34.95
CA HIS A 252 32.53 -24.17 -33.93
C HIS A 252 31.94 -23.77 -32.58
N VAL A 253 31.58 -24.76 -31.76
CA VAL A 253 31.01 -24.56 -30.42
C VAL A 253 32.00 -25.06 -29.38
N GLU A 254 32.32 -24.20 -28.42
CA GLU A 254 33.06 -24.53 -27.20
C GLU A 254 32.11 -24.44 -26.01
N THR A 255 31.93 -25.53 -25.27
CA THR A 255 31.03 -25.59 -24.10
C THR A 255 31.83 -25.51 -22.81
N ASP A 256 31.46 -24.57 -21.96
CA ASP A 256 31.91 -24.42 -20.58
C ASP A 256 30.82 -24.99 -19.66
N GLU A 257 30.97 -26.25 -19.29
CA GLU A 257 30.01 -26.97 -18.44
C GLU A 257 29.96 -26.42 -17.01
N GLU A 258 31.04 -25.81 -16.51
CA GLU A 258 31.10 -25.27 -15.14
C GLU A 258 30.24 -24.01 -14.99
N HIS A 259 30.20 -23.19 -16.04
CA HIS A 259 29.45 -21.93 -16.04
C HIS A 259 28.14 -21.99 -16.84
N HIS A 260 27.78 -23.16 -17.40
CA HIS A 260 26.62 -23.37 -18.26
C HIS A 260 26.60 -22.39 -19.47
N VAL A 261 27.74 -22.27 -20.17
CA VAL A 261 27.91 -21.34 -21.29
C VAL A 261 28.41 -22.05 -22.55
N ASP A 262 27.73 -21.84 -23.68
CA ASP A 262 28.27 -22.19 -25.00
C ASP A 262 28.84 -20.95 -25.70
N GLN A 263 30.07 -21.04 -26.18
CA GLN A 263 30.72 -20.03 -27.01
C GLN A 263 30.78 -20.51 -28.45
N ILE A 264 30.29 -19.68 -29.37
CA ILE A 264 30.10 -20.04 -30.76
C ILE A 264 30.99 -19.15 -31.62
N PHE A 265 31.92 -19.79 -32.34
CA PHE A 265 32.94 -19.15 -33.15
C PHE A 265 32.71 -19.40 -34.64
N GLU A 266 32.86 -18.39 -35.47
CA GLU A 266 32.90 -18.54 -36.92
C GLU A 266 34.20 -17.89 -37.43
N GLN A 267 34.96 -18.63 -38.25
CA GLN A 267 36.27 -18.19 -38.76
C GLN A 267 37.25 -17.75 -37.65
N GLY A 268 37.16 -18.38 -36.47
CA GLY A 268 37.98 -18.06 -35.30
C GLY A 268 37.57 -16.78 -34.55
N GLN A 269 36.43 -16.17 -34.88
CA GLN A 269 35.87 -15.03 -34.17
C GLN A 269 34.62 -15.43 -33.37
N LEU A 270 34.52 -14.97 -32.13
CA LEU A 270 33.32 -15.15 -31.31
C LEU A 270 32.15 -14.38 -31.96
N ILE A 271 31.10 -15.11 -32.33
CA ILE A 271 29.89 -14.54 -32.91
C ILE A 271 28.70 -14.61 -31.96
N MET A 272 28.64 -15.63 -31.08
CA MET A 272 27.58 -15.77 -30.11
C MET A 272 28.08 -16.38 -28.80
N ARG A 273 27.44 -16.00 -27.69
CA ARG A 273 27.56 -16.67 -26.40
C ARG A 273 26.16 -16.99 -25.90
N VAL A 274 25.89 -18.26 -25.62
CA VAL A 274 24.60 -18.74 -25.11
C VAL A 274 24.80 -19.07 -23.64
N VAL A 275 24.07 -18.38 -22.77
CA VAL A 275 24.05 -18.66 -21.33
C VAL A 275 22.80 -19.49 -21.04
N LYS A 276 22.96 -20.55 -20.25
CA LYS A 276 21.90 -21.49 -19.91
C LYS A 276 21.58 -21.46 -18.42
N ASP A 277 20.40 -21.96 -18.06
CA ASP A 277 20.02 -22.25 -16.67
C ASP A 277 20.58 -23.61 -16.21
N GLU A 278 20.30 -23.97 -14.96
CA GLU A 278 20.70 -25.25 -14.36
C GLU A 278 20.11 -26.49 -15.07
N ASN A 279 19.06 -26.30 -15.89
CA ASN A 279 18.44 -27.35 -16.69
C ASN A 279 18.98 -27.37 -18.13
N GLU A 280 20.12 -26.71 -18.39
CA GLU A 280 20.75 -26.54 -19.69
C GLU A 280 19.86 -25.83 -20.73
N GLN A 281 18.85 -25.07 -20.29
CA GLN A 281 17.98 -24.31 -21.17
C GLN A 281 18.55 -22.90 -21.41
N PRO A 282 18.61 -22.42 -22.66
CA PRO A 282 19.15 -21.11 -22.96
C PRO A 282 18.27 -20.01 -22.37
N ILE A 283 18.87 -19.16 -21.53
CA ILE A 283 18.20 -18.00 -20.92
C ILE A 283 18.56 -16.70 -21.63
N ASN A 284 19.81 -16.58 -22.12
CA ASN A 284 20.30 -15.39 -22.78
C ASN A 284 21.23 -15.73 -23.94
N ILE A 285 21.11 -15.01 -25.05
CA ILE A 285 22.01 -15.14 -26.21
C ILE A 285 22.64 -13.79 -26.51
N TYR A 286 23.95 -13.71 -26.36
CA TYR A 286 24.75 -12.53 -26.64
C TYR A 286 25.32 -12.65 -28.05
N HIS A 287 25.11 -11.64 -28.89
CA HIS A 287 25.58 -11.61 -30.28
C HIS A 287 26.70 -10.60 -30.46
N TYR A 288 27.78 -11.03 -31.09
CA TYR A 288 29.00 -10.25 -31.26
C TYR A 288 29.32 -10.03 -32.73
N HIS A 289 29.97 -8.90 -33.01
CA HIS A 289 30.61 -8.63 -34.29
C HIS A 289 31.96 -7.95 -34.05
N ASN A 290 33.04 -8.52 -34.58
CA ASN A 290 34.41 -8.06 -34.33
C ASN A 290 34.70 -7.87 -32.82
N GLN A 291 34.27 -8.84 -31.99
CA GLN A 291 34.40 -8.81 -30.53
C GLN A 291 33.62 -7.71 -29.80
N VAL A 292 32.77 -6.96 -30.50
CA VAL A 292 31.87 -5.96 -29.91
C VAL A 292 30.48 -6.58 -29.74
N LEU A 293 29.91 -6.47 -28.53
CA LEU A 293 28.54 -6.88 -28.26
C LEU A 293 27.57 -5.99 -29.04
N LEU A 294 26.76 -6.59 -29.90
CA LEU A 294 25.77 -5.89 -30.70
C LEU A 294 24.37 -5.96 -30.11
N ARG A 295 23.96 -7.15 -29.65
CA ARG A 295 22.64 -7.38 -29.09
C ARG A 295 22.63 -8.52 -28.10
N VAL A 296 21.62 -8.53 -27.23
CA VAL A 296 21.34 -9.61 -26.27
C VAL A 296 19.88 -10.00 -26.42
N ASP A 297 19.62 -11.29 -26.64
CA ASP A 297 18.27 -11.85 -26.62
C ASP A 297 18.02 -12.50 -25.26
N PHE A 298 16.83 -12.28 -24.70
CA PHE A 298 16.39 -12.79 -23.41
C PHE A 298 15.21 -13.74 -23.64
N LEU A 299 15.37 -14.98 -23.21
CA LEU A 299 14.42 -16.06 -23.45
C LEU A 299 13.60 -16.34 -22.19
N ASP A 300 12.34 -16.72 -22.38
CA ASP A 300 11.54 -17.28 -21.28
C ASP A 300 11.92 -18.74 -21.00
N LYS A 301 11.33 -19.31 -19.93
CA LYS A 301 11.53 -20.72 -19.53
C LYS A 301 11.10 -21.74 -20.59
N MET A 302 10.40 -21.30 -21.65
CA MET A 302 9.98 -22.14 -22.78
C MET A 302 10.89 -21.95 -24.01
N GLY A 303 11.90 -21.09 -23.93
CA GLY A 303 12.81 -20.79 -25.03
C GLY A 303 12.27 -19.77 -26.04
N PHE A 304 11.17 -19.06 -25.74
CA PHE A 304 10.71 -17.96 -26.59
C PHE A 304 11.53 -16.72 -26.30
N ASN A 305 12.05 -16.06 -27.35
CA ASN A 305 12.68 -14.75 -27.20
C ASN A 305 11.61 -13.72 -26.82
N MET A 306 11.65 -13.24 -25.59
CA MET A 306 10.72 -12.25 -25.05
C MET A 306 11.24 -10.82 -25.23
N MET A 307 12.56 -10.64 -25.28
CA MET A 307 13.17 -9.32 -25.43
C MET A 307 14.52 -9.38 -26.15
N THR A 308 14.74 -8.48 -27.10
CA THR A 308 16.08 -8.20 -27.67
C THR A 308 16.52 -6.80 -27.26
N GLN A 309 17.68 -6.69 -26.63
CA GLN A 309 18.36 -5.41 -26.43
C GLN A 309 19.41 -5.19 -27.51
N VAL A 310 19.36 -4.05 -28.19
CA VAL A 310 20.37 -3.61 -29.14
C VAL A 310 21.30 -2.63 -28.42
N MET A 311 22.59 -2.94 -28.40
CA MET A 311 23.60 -2.17 -27.70
C MET A 311 24.08 -1.00 -28.56
N ASN A 312 24.49 0.10 -27.93
CA ASN A 312 25.07 1.23 -28.63
C ASN A 312 26.48 0.86 -29.12
N PRO A 313 26.79 0.96 -30.44
CA PRO A 313 28.10 0.60 -30.98
C PRO A 313 29.26 1.44 -30.41
N LYS A 314 28.99 2.65 -29.92
CA LYS A 314 29.98 3.55 -29.31
C LYS A 314 30.13 3.33 -27.80
N ASN A 315 29.13 2.72 -27.17
CA ASN A 315 29.15 2.37 -25.75
C ASN A 315 28.39 1.04 -25.56
N PRO A 316 29.07 -0.11 -25.67
CA PRO A 316 28.44 -1.42 -25.57
C PRO A 316 27.79 -1.74 -24.22
N GLN A 317 27.94 -0.87 -23.22
CA GLN A 317 27.24 -0.96 -21.92
C GLN A 317 25.90 -0.23 -21.91
N ALA A 318 25.60 0.59 -22.93
CA ALA A 318 24.35 1.32 -23.04
C ALA A 318 23.41 0.65 -24.04
N VAL A 319 22.20 0.33 -23.60
CA VAL A 319 21.12 -0.17 -24.46
C VAL A 319 20.59 1.00 -25.31
N GLN A 320 20.69 0.86 -26.63
CA GLN A 320 20.18 1.83 -27.59
C GLN A 320 18.69 1.62 -27.86
N ARG A 321 18.25 0.36 -27.98
CA ARG A 321 16.85 -0.02 -28.17
C ARG A 321 16.55 -1.33 -27.44
N ALA A 322 15.35 -1.48 -26.90
CA ALA A 322 14.83 -2.74 -26.40
C ALA A 322 13.56 -3.10 -27.16
N ILE A 323 13.52 -4.31 -27.71
CA ILE A 323 12.45 -4.84 -28.54
C ILE A 323 11.76 -5.94 -27.72
N PHE A 324 10.47 -5.82 -27.48
CA PHE A 324 9.71 -6.78 -26.68
C PHE A 324 8.77 -7.57 -27.58
N TYR A 325 8.80 -8.89 -27.49
CA TYR A 325 8.00 -9.77 -28.33
C TYR A 325 6.91 -10.47 -27.52
N ARG A 326 5.88 -10.91 -28.25
CA ARG A 326 4.89 -11.87 -27.74
C ARG A 326 5.37 -13.30 -28.02
N ARG A 327 4.74 -14.28 -27.38
CA ARG A 327 5.00 -15.71 -27.64
C ARG A 327 4.73 -16.14 -29.09
N ASP A 328 3.89 -15.41 -29.83
CA ASP A 328 3.67 -15.64 -31.27
C ASP A 328 4.74 -14.98 -32.17
N HIS A 329 5.83 -14.51 -31.58
CA HIS A 329 6.93 -13.78 -32.21
C HIS A 329 6.54 -12.43 -32.82
N SER A 330 5.29 -11.96 -32.65
CA SER A 330 4.93 -10.60 -33.03
C SER A 330 5.55 -9.57 -32.10
N LEU A 331 5.82 -8.39 -32.65
CA LEU A 331 6.34 -7.26 -31.90
C LEU A 331 5.26 -6.70 -30.97
N ALA A 332 5.56 -6.58 -29.68
CA ALA A 332 4.67 -5.96 -28.70
C ALA A 332 5.01 -4.49 -28.49
N LEU A 333 6.26 -4.22 -28.10
CA LEU A 333 6.75 -2.89 -27.75
C LEU A 333 8.15 -2.69 -28.35
N LEU A 334 8.47 -1.44 -28.66
CA LEU A 334 9.83 -0.99 -28.94
C LEU A 334 10.12 0.20 -28.03
N GLN A 335 11.13 0.07 -27.17
CA GLN A 335 11.67 1.15 -26.38
C GLN A 335 12.94 1.69 -27.05
N SER A 336 13.03 2.99 -27.27
CA SER A 336 14.19 3.64 -27.89
C SER A 336 14.79 4.70 -26.99
N ASN A 337 16.13 4.62 -26.82
CA ASN A 337 16.92 5.67 -26.18
C ASN A 337 17.65 6.53 -27.22
N VAL A 338 17.27 6.42 -28.50
CA VAL A 338 17.86 7.19 -29.60
C VAL A 338 17.24 8.59 -29.63
N PRO A 339 18.06 9.66 -29.63
CA PRO A 339 17.53 11.02 -29.72
C PRO A 339 16.70 11.24 -30.99
N GLY A 340 15.50 11.78 -30.84
CA GLY A 340 14.58 12.07 -31.95
C GLY A 340 13.67 10.90 -32.34
N GLU A 341 13.77 9.75 -31.68
CA GLU A 341 12.80 8.66 -31.78
C GLU A 341 11.82 8.70 -30.60
N PRO A 342 10.56 8.27 -30.77
CA PRO A 342 9.65 8.09 -29.64
C PRO A 342 10.22 7.11 -28.63
N TYR A 343 10.05 7.41 -27.34
CA TYR A 343 10.54 6.59 -26.24
C TYR A 343 9.92 5.19 -26.25
N ILE A 344 8.60 5.08 -26.43
CA ILE A 344 7.88 3.80 -26.56
C ILE A 344 7.02 3.80 -27.82
N GLN A 345 7.01 2.67 -28.52
CA GLN A 345 6.13 2.39 -29.64
C GLN A 345 5.39 1.08 -29.38
N VAL A 346 4.06 1.09 -29.49
CA VAL A 346 3.20 -0.08 -29.20
C VAL A 346 2.65 -0.65 -30.50
N PHE A 347 2.79 -1.96 -30.69
CA PHE A 347 2.39 -2.65 -31.90
C PHE A 347 1.24 -3.62 -31.65
N SER A 348 0.36 -3.78 -32.62
CA SER A 348 -0.65 -4.84 -32.65
C SER A 348 -0.01 -6.21 -32.94
N ARG A 349 -0.76 -7.30 -32.73
CA ARG A 349 -0.33 -8.67 -33.14
C ARG A 349 -0.01 -8.78 -34.63
N THR A 350 -0.60 -7.93 -35.47
CA THR A 350 -0.29 -7.83 -36.91
C THR A 350 0.93 -6.95 -37.22
N ASN A 351 1.73 -6.58 -36.21
CA ASN A 351 2.90 -5.71 -36.31
C ASN A 351 2.61 -4.29 -36.86
N ILE A 352 1.37 -3.82 -36.74
CA ILE A 352 0.99 -2.43 -37.08
C ILE A 352 1.22 -1.56 -35.84
N LEU A 353 1.91 -0.43 -36.01
CA LEU A 353 2.10 0.59 -34.98
C LEU A 353 0.74 1.19 -34.57
N THR A 354 0.42 1.16 -33.29
CA THR A 354 -0.88 1.59 -32.73
C THR A 354 -0.78 2.86 -31.90
N ARG A 355 0.31 3.03 -31.14
CA ARG A 355 0.56 4.16 -30.25
C ARG A 355 2.05 4.44 -30.14
N ILE A 356 2.38 5.70 -29.85
CA ILE A 356 3.73 6.17 -29.56
C ILE A 356 3.68 7.07 -28.32
N PHE A 357 4.77 7.08 -27.55
CA PHE A 357 4.93 7.92 -26.37
C PHE A 357 6.33 8.51 -26.37
N ASP A 358 6.46 9.79 -26.05
CA ASP A 358 7.74 10.49 -26.08
C ASP A 358 8.50 10.36 -24.76
N ASN A 359 7.82 9.94 -23.69
CA ASN A 359 8.44 9.66 -22.40
C ASN A 359 7.73 8.52 -21.65
N ARG A 360 8.38 8.06 -20.59
CA ARG A 360 7.89 6.95 -19.76
C ARG A 360 6.60 7.29 -19.02
N SER A 361 6.46 8.52 -18.53
CA SER A 361 5.32 8.95 -17.72
C SER A 361 4.02 8.89 -18.52
N GLU A 362 4.03 9.43 -19.74
CA GLU A 362 2.90 9.36 -20.67
C GLU A 362 2.48 7.92 -20.98
N PHE A 363 3.46 7.03 -21.17
CA PHE A 363 3.18 5.62 -21.42
C PHE A 363 2.51 4.94 -20.21
N VAL A 364 3.03 5.17 -19.00
CA VAL A 364 2.49 4.59 -17.76
C VAL A 364 1.09 5.11 -17.48
N SER A 365 0.89 6.43 -17.53
CA SER A 365 -0.41 7.09 -17.36
C SER A 365 -1.45 6.53 -18.34
N TRP A 366 -1.13 6.51 -19.64
CA TRP A 366 -2.04 5.96 -20.64
C TRP A 366 -2.39 4.49 -20.37
N TRP A 367 -1.40 3.69 -20.00
CA TRP A 367 -1.63 2.27 -19.70
C TRP A 367 -2.55 2.08 -18.50
N LEU A 368 -2.32 2.82 -17.41
CA LEU A 368 -3.16 2.77 -16.22
C LEU A 368 -4.62 3.06 -16.60
N ASP A 369 -4.88 4.18 -17.28
CA ASP A 369 -6.25 4.61 -17.62
C ASP A 369 -6.95 3.70 -18.64
N ASN A 370 -6.20 3.14 -19.60
CA ASN A 370 -6.80 2.44 -20.74
C ASN A 370 -6.79 0.91 -20.61
N LYS A 371 -6.00 0.35 -19.68
CA LYS A 371 -5.81 -1.09 -19.56
C LYS A 371 -6.07 -1.65 -18.18
N LEU A 372 -5.92 -0.84 -17.12
CA LEU A 372 -5.93 -1.36 -15.75
C LEU A 372 -7.04 -0.75 -14.90
N LEU A 373 -7.11 0.58 -14.83
CA LEU A 373 -8.02 1.31 -13.95
C LEU A 373 -9.40 1.45 -14.59
N ASP A 374 -10.42 1.52 -13.74
CA ASP A 374 -11.79 1.90 -14.09
C ASP A 374 -12.25 3.05 -13.17
N ASP A 375 -13.48 3.54 -13.38
CA ASP A 375 -14.05 4.68 -12.64
C ASP A 375 -14.16 4.43 -11.12
N PHE A 376 -14.03 3.19 -10.66
CA PHE A 376 -14.09 2.78 -9.25
C PHE A 376 -12.74 2.26 -8.73
N SER A 377 -11.64 2.65 -9.40
CA SER A 377 -10.29 2.31 -8.98
C SER A 377 -9.62 3.43 -8.17
N THR A 378 -8.85 3.03 -7.16
CA THR A 378 -7.95 3.89 -6.39
C THR A 378 -6.53 3.38 -6.53
N LEU A 379 -5.59 4.27 -6.85
CA LEU A 379 -4.18 3.94 -7.01
C LEU A 379 -3.39 4.39 -5.77
N ILE A 380 -2.69 3.45 -5.13
CA ILE A 380 -1.77 3.71 -4.03
C ILE A 380 -0.36 3.83 -4.61
N ILE A 381 0.27 4.99 -4.46
CA ILE A 381 1.58 5.31 -5.05
C ILE A 381 2.55 5.71 -3.95
N PRO A 382 3.77 5.12 -3.89
CA PRO A 382 4.81 5.59 -2.98
C PRO A 382 5.19 7.05 -3.24
N ALA A 383 5.40 7.84 -2.18
CA ALA A 383 5.77 9.25 -2.26
C ALA A 383 7.13 9.48 -2.93
N SER A 384 8.04 8.50 -2.83
CA SER A 384 9.31 8.46 -3.56
C SER A 384 9.17 8.31 -5.08
N SER A 385 7.99 7.95 -5.58
CA SER A 385 7.73 7.82 -7.01
C SER A 385 7.43 9.19 -7.64
N ASP A 386 8.26 9.60 -8.60
CA ASP A 386 8.02 10.81 -9.40
C ASP A 386 6.67 10.78 -10.16
N LEU A 387 6.09 9.58 -10.33
CA LEU A 387 4.78 9.42 -10.97
C LEU A 387 3.64 10.00 -10.12
N ALA A 388 3.76 10.08 -8.79
CA ALA A 388 2.69 10.56 -7.93
C ALA A 388 2.29 12.00 -8.27
N ILE A 389 3.27 12.92 -8.28
CA ILE A 389 3.05 14.32 -8.65
C ILE A 389 2.61 14.42 -10.11
N GLN A 390 3.24 13.66 -11.01
CA GLN A 390 2.94 13.73 -12.44
C GLN A 390 1.49 13.33 -12.75
N LEU A 391 0.98 12.24 -12.18
CA LEU A 391 -0.41 11.82 -12.37
C LEU A 391 -1.39 12.81 -11.73
N LEU A 392 -1.07 13.33 -10.55
CA LEU A 392 -1.89 14.35 -9.87
C LEU A 392 -1.92 15.72 -10.58
N GLU A 393 -0.96 15.99 -11.46
CA GLU A 393 -0.89 17.22 -12.28
C GLU A 393 -1.51 17.05 -13.67
N GLN A 394 -1.78 15.81 -14.09
CA GLN A 394 -2.45 15.55 -15.36
C GLN A 394 -3.91 15.98 -15.30
N THR A 395 -4.34 16.80 -16.25
CA THR A 395 -5.73 17.30 -16.32
C THR A 395 -6.75 16.21 -16.61
N ASP A 396 -6.31 15.16 -17.31
CA ASP A 396 -7.18 14.13 -17.86
C ASP A 396 -7.16 12.84 -17.01
N PHE A 397 -6.38 12.80 -15.92
CA PHE A 397 -6.34 11.66 -15.02
C PHE A 397 -7.50 11.76 -14.03
N GLU A 398 -8.48 10.85 -14.16
CA GLU A 398 -9.74 10.93 -13.41
C GLU A 398 -9.79 10.00 -12.19
N HIS A 399 -8.75 9.20 -11.96
CA HIS A 399 -8.73 8.21 -10.88
C HIS A 399 -8.22 8.77 -9.56
N ASP A 400 -8.71 8.20 -8.46
CA ASP A 400 -8.32 8.61 -7.12
C ASP A 400 -6.94 8.07 -6.75
N ILE A 401 -6.14 8.91 -6.10
CA ILE A 401 -4.76 8.59 -5.70
C ILE A 401 -4.63 8.70 -4.18
N LEU A 402 -4.04 7.65 -3.59
CA LEU A 402 -3.50 7.65 -2.24
C LEU A 402 -1.97 7.64 -2.32
N VAL A 403 -1.32 8.50 -1.56
CA VAL A 403 0.15 8.55 -1.51
C VAL A 403 0.63 7.83 -0.27
N ALA A 404 1.48 6.82 -0.43
CA ALA A 404 2.07 6.10 0.70
C ALA A 404 3.48 6.63 0.99
N VAL A 405 3.76 6.97 2.25
CA VAL A 405 5.08 7.40 2.71
C VAL A 405 5.76 6.20 3.35
N ASP A 406 6.89 5.79 2.79
CA ASP A 406 7.68 4.67 3.30
C ASP A 406 8.86 5.19 4.13
N ASN A 407 9.48 6.30 3.71
CA ASN A 407 10.65 6.88 4.36
C ASN A 407 10.57 8.41 4.36
N TRP A 408 10.12 8.97 5.48
CA TRP A 408 9.95 10.41 5.64
C TRP A 408 11.22 11.23 5.38
N GLU A 409 12.40 10.75 5.79
CA GLU A 409 13.65 11.50 5.62
C GLU A 409 13.97 11.74 4.14
N GLN A 410 13.65 10.76 3.29
CA GLN A 410 13.87 10.83 1.86
C GLN A 410 12.71 11.49 1.11
N GLU A 411 11.48 11.36 1.62
CA GLU A 411 10.25 11.71 0.90
C GLU A 411 9.62 13.04 1.35
N SER A 412 10.07 13.63 2.47
CA SER A 412 9.49 14.86 3.04
C SER A 412 9.38 16.02 2.05
N ASN A 413 10.34 16.18 1.13
CA ASN A 413 10.29 17.22 0.10
C ASN A 413 9.20 16.94 -0.95
N GLN A 414 9.03 15.69 -1.39
CA GLN A 414 7.94 15.32 -2.29
C GLN A 414 6.59 15.52 -1.60
N VAL A 415 6.45 15.07 -0.35
CA VAL A 415 5.22 15.25 0.43
C VAL A 415 4.89 16.72 0.63
N ALA A 416 5.87 17.55 1.00
CA ALA A 416 5.68 18.99 1.12
C ALA A 416 5.24 19.63 -0.22
N SER A 417 5.75 19.13 -1.35
CA SER A 417 5.35 19.61 -2.68
C SER A 417 3.92 19.24 -3.03
N LEU A 418 3.47 18.05 -2.64
CA LEU A 418 2.08 17.59 -2.77
C LEU A 418 1.12 18.43 -1.93
N LEU A 419 1.55 18.87 -0.75
CA LEU A 419 0.71 19.64 0.18
C LEU A 419 0.65 21.15 -0.11
N GLN A 420 1.49 21.65 -1.03
CA GLN A 420 1.54 23.08 -1.39
C GLN A 420 0.32 23.55 -2.18
N LYS A 421 -0.40 22.64 -2.84
CA LYS A 421 -1.60 22.96 -3.64
C LYS A 421 -2.67 21.89 -3.45
N GLU A 422 -3.91 22.30 -3.62
CA GLU A 422 -5.02 21.36 -3.60
C GLU A 422 -5.02 20.52 -4.87
N HIS A 423 -5.01 19.20 -4.71
CA HIS A 423 -5.09 18.24 -5.79
C HIS A 423 -6.46 17.57 -5.78
N LYS A 424 -7.24 17.74 -6.84
CA LYS A 424 -8.62 17.24 -6.95
C LYS A 424 -8.74 15.73 -6.68
N HIS A 425 -7.77 14.95 -7.16
CA HIS A 425 -7.77 13.49 -7.13
C HIS A 425 -6.91 12.89 -6.00
N LEU A 426 -6.28 13.73 -5.17
CA LEU A 426 -5.59 13.25 -3.97
C LEU A 426 -6.62 12.98 -2.88
N VAL A 427 -6.87 11.71 -2.58
CA VAL A 427 -7.86 11.30 -1.56
C VAL A 427 -7.24 11.25 -0.17
N GLY A 428 -5.91 11.08 -0.08
CA GLY A 428 -5.20 11.09 1.19
C GLY A 428 -3.76 10.61 1.11
N ILE A 429 -3.10 10.64 2.26
CA ILE A 429 -1.71 10.22 2.47
C ILE A 429 -1.69 9.12 3.53
N LEU A 430 -1.00 8.03 3.27
CA LEU A 430 -0.73 6.96 4.21
C LEU A 430 0.68 7.16 4.77
N VAL A 431 0.83 7.13 6.09
CA VAL A 431 2.09 7.37 6.78
C VAL A 431 2.39 6.22 7.74
N PRO A 432 3.66 5.89 8.05
CA PRO A 432 3.96 4.68 8.81
C PRO A 432 3.80 4.87 10.32
N ASP A 433 3.79 6.10 10.82
CA ASP A 433 3.63 6.40 12.25
C ASP A 433 2.96 7.76 12.52
N GLU A 434 2.55 7.96 13.78
CA GLU A 434 1.91 9.19 14.25
C GLU A 434 2.84 10.41 14.23
N GLU A 435 4.15 10.24 14.38
CA GLU A 435 5.10 11.36 14.37
C GLU A 435 5.15 11.98 12.97
N ILE A 436 5.14 11.14 11.94
CA ILE A 436 5.06 11.56 10.54
C ILE A 436 3.70 12.17 10.23
N GLN A 437 2.60 11.61 10.76
CA GLN A 437 1.28 12.25 10.64
C GLN A 437 1.31 13.70 11.17
N GLN A 438 1.89 13.92 12.35
CA GLN A 438 1.99 15.27 12.93
C GLN A 438 2.86 16.21 12.07
N LYS A 439 3.93 15.70 11.46
CA LYS A 439 4.77 16.48 10.54
C LYS A 439 4.01 16.85 9.27
N VAL A 440 3.22 15.94 8.72
CA VAL A 440 2.33 16.18 7.57
C VAL A 440 1.28 17.24 7.92
N ASP A 441 0.65 17.13 9.09
CA ASP A 441 -0.34 18.11 9.58
C ASP A 441 0.26 19.53 9.66
N GLN A 442 1.49 19.65 10.19
CA GLN A 442 2.20 20.94 10.31
C GLN A 442 2.58 21.56 8.95
N LEU A 443 2.82 20.73 7.94
CA LEU A 443 3.17 21.18 6.59
C LEU A 443 1.94 21.47 5.73
N SER A 444 0.80 20.87 6.06
CA SER A 444 -0.44 21.01 5.29
C SER A 444 -1.01 22.42 5.43
N ASN A 445 -1.18 23.11 4.29
CA ASN A 445 -1.96 24.34 4.19
C ASN A 445 -3.37 24.08 3.64
N CYS A 446 -3.73 22.83 3.42
CA CYS A 446 -4.99 22.37 2.83
C CYS A 446 -5.59 21.21 3.64
N GLU A 447 -6.91 21.00 3.54
CA GLU A 447 -7.57 19.85 4.17
C GLU A 447 -7.13 18.56 3.49
N VAL A 448 -6.27 17.78 4.15
CA VAL A 448 -5.79 16.49 3.67
C VAL A 448 -6.20 15.39 4.65
N ASN A 449 -6.57 14.24 4.11
CA ASN A 449 -6.82 13.04 4.90
C ASN A 449 -5.49 12.28 5.06
N VAL A 450 -5.12 11.89 6.27
CA VAL A 450 -3.92 11.15 6.60
C VAL A 450 -4.28 9.97 7.51
N SER A 451 -3.87 8.76 7.11
CA SER A 451 -4.03 7.56 7.92
C SER A 451 -2.67 6.96 8.27
N VAL A 452 -2.56 6.45 9.49
CA VAL A 452 -1.35 5.76 9.97
C VAL A 452 -1.46 4.27 9.64
N VAL A 453 -0.44 3.75 8.96
CA VAL A 453 -0.22 2.33 8.64
C VAL A 453 0.84 1.83 9.60
N SER A 454 0.42 1.46 10.80
CA SER A 454 1.33 0.93 11.82
C SER A 454 1.92 -0.41 11.36
N ALA A 455 3.18 -0.66 11.68
CA ALA A 455 3.70 -2.02 11.67
C ALA A 455 2.93 -2.85 12.72
N GLU A 456 2.72 -4.13 12.47
CA GLU A 456 2.30 -5.03 13.54
C GLU A 456 3.33 -4.91 14.67
N ASP A 457 2.85 -4.65 15.88
CA ASP A 457 3.60 -5.01 17.07
C ASP A 457 3.69 -6.55 16.98
N ASP A 458 4.90 -7.09 16.83
CA ASP A 458 5.17 -8.50 17.09
C ASP A 458 4.71 -8.73 18.54
N ASP A 459 3.45 -9.14 18.72
CA ASP A 459 2.94 -9.59 20.00
C ASP A 459 3.93 -10.66 20.46
N GLU A 460 4.66 -10.35 21.52
CA GLU A 460 5.64 -11.24 22.14
C GLU A 460 4.94 -12.57 22.46
N GLU A 461 5.02 -13.54 21.55
CA GLU A 461 4.87 -14.96 21.83
C GLU A 461 6.09 -15.41 22.64
N GLU A 462 6.28 -14.84 23.83
CA GLU A 462 7.00 -15.46 24.93
C GLU A 462 6.03 -15.66 26.10
N ALA A 463 5.33 -16.79 26.07
CA ALA A 463 4.65 -17.38 27.22
C ALA A 463 5.25 -18.73 27.59
#